data_AF-A0A099KT32-F1
#
_entry.id   AF-A0A099KT32-F1
#
_cell.length_a   1.000
_cell.length_b   1.000
_cell.length_c   1.000
_cell.angle_alpha   90.00
_cell.angle_beta   90.00
_cell.angle_gamma   90.00
#
_symmetry.space_group_name_H-M   'P 1'
#
loop_
_entity.id
_entity.type
_entity.pdbx_description
1 polymer ?
#
loop_
_entity_poly.entity_id
_entity_poly.type
_entity_poly.pdbx_seq_one_letter_code
_entity_poly.pdbx_strand_id
1 'polypeptide(L)'
;MYGEGKISANKTVAEFSELRAKIGWAETEFAMAKNSLANSLFHVVIRDQFKLIGMGRVIGDGSMYFYVQDVVVDPHYHFSLIAFVFRS
;
A
#
# COMPACT_ATOMS: atom_id res chain seq x y z
N MET A 1 6.38 3.94 -12.63
CA MET A 1 6.61 2.51 -12.96
C MET A 1 5.80 1.68 -11.99
N TYR A 2 4.88 0.83 -12.47
CA TYR A 2 4.16 -0.13 -11.63
C TYR A 2 5.10 -1.30 -11.32
N GLY A 3 5.28 -1.64 -10.04
CA GLY A 3 6.14 -2.74 -9.62
C GLY A 3 5.35 -3.74 -8.79
N GLU A 4 5.42 -5.01 -9.17
CA GLU A 4 4.83 -6.13 -8.44
C GLU A 4 5.93 -6.83 -7.62
N GLY A 5 5.66 -7.18 -6.35
CA GLY A 5 6.61 -7.92 -5.53
C GLY A 5 6.31 -7.91 -4.02
N LYS A 6 6.91 -8.84 -3.28
CA LYS A 6 6.91 -8.84 -1.80
C LYS A 6 7.69 -7.63 -1.29
N ILE A 7 7.02 -6.73 -0.58
CA ILE A 7 7.61 -5.52 -0.03
C ILE A 7 7.99 -5.78 1.44
N SER A 8 9.29 -5.89 1.74
CA SER A 8 9.76 -6.10 3.13
C SER A 8 11.07 -5.38 3.50
N ALA A 9 11.41 -4.29 2.80
CA ALA A 9 12.58 -3.47 3.16
C ALA A 9 12.20 -2.41 4.22
N ASN A 10 13.08 -2.14 5.18
CA ASN A 10 12.83 -1.15 6.25
C ASN A 10 12.43 0.24 5.71
N LYS A 11 13.02 0.64 4.56
CA LYS A 11 12.67 1.89 3.87
C LYS A 11 11.19 1.91 3.47
N THR A 12 10.65 0.81 2.97
CA THR A 12 9.26 0.77 2.51
C THR A 12 8.25 0.74 3.65
N VAL A 13 8.63 0.17 4.81
CA VAL A 13 7.79 0.23 6.02
C VAL A 13 7.62 1.68 6.48
N ALA A 14 8.71 2.45 6.48
CA ALA A 14 8.66 3.88 6.80
C ALA A 14 7.81 4.66 5.79
N GLU A 15 8.03 4.46 4.48
CA GLU A 15 7.25 5.10 3.42
C GLU A 15 5.74 4.79 3.54
N PHE A 16 5.37 3.57 3.92
CA PHE A 16 3.98 3.17 4.16
C PHE A 16 3.35 3.94 5.33
N SER A 17 4.03 3.98 6.48
CA SER A 17 3.54 4.72 7.65
C SER A 17 3.42 6.22 7.35
N GLU A 18 4.40 6.79 6.64
CA GLU A 18 4.37 8.19 6.21
C GLU A 18 3.18 8.49 5.29
N LEU A 19 2.87 7.62 4.33
CA LEU A 19 1.75 7.81 3.42
C LEU A 19 0.40 7.80 4.16
N ARG A 20 0.24 6.91 5.14
CA ARG A 20 -0.95 6.85 6.00
C ARG A 20 -1.10 8.09 6.87
N ALA A 21 0.00 8.58 7.45
CA ALA A 21 -0.02 9.80 8.26
C ALA A 21 -0.49 11.02 7.46
N LYS A 22 -0.09 11.14 6.18
CA LYS A 22 -0.49 12.26 5.30
C LYS A 22 -2.00 12.37 5.06
N ILE A 23 -2.73 11.25 5.13
CA ILE A 23 -4.19 11.22 4.97
C ILE A 23 -4.93 11.23 6.31
N GLY A 24 -4.22 11.51 7.42
CA GLY A 24 -4.80 11.62 8.76
C GLY A 24 -5.11 10.28 9.44
N TRP A 25 -4.57 9.17 8.94
CA TRP A 25 -4.69 7.88 9.64
C TRP A 25 -3.69 7.83 10.79
N ALA A 26 -4.06 7.13 11.86
CA ALA A 26 -3.24 7.01 13.07
C ALA A 26 -1.85 6.45 12.76
N GLU A 27 -0.84 6.90 13.52
CA GLU A 27 0.50 6.33 13.47
C GLU A 27 0.43 4.82 13.71
N THR A 28 1.07 4.08 12.83
CA THR A 28 1.21 2.63 12.96
C THR A 28 2.62 2.34 13.47
N GLU A 29 2.70 1.60 14.58
CA GLU A 29 3.97 1.15 15.14
C GLU A 29 4.77 0.38 14.08
N PHE A 30 6.09 0.58 14.06
CA PHE A 30 6.95 0.11 12.96
C PHE A 30 6.94 -1.42 12.83
N ALA A 31 7.02 -2.17 13.92
CA ALA A 31 6.98 -3.63 13.89
C ALA A 31 5.60 -4.14 13.43
N MET A 32 4.51 -3.51 13.86
CA MET A 32 3.16 -3.80 13.36
C MET A 32 3.04 -3.54 11.85
N ALA A 33 3.51 -2.39 11.36
CA ALA A 33 3.51 -2.06 9.94
C ALA A 33 4.33 -3.07 9.14
N LYS A 34 5.54 -3.41 9.61
CA LYS A 34 6.42 -4.39 8.98
C LYS A 34 5.77 -5.77 8.88
N ASN A 35 5.18 -6.26 9.97
CA ASN A 35 4.51 -7.55 10.01
C ASN A 35 3.27 -7.56 9.12
N SER A 36 2.48 -6.48 9.15
CA SER A 36 1.30 -6.34 8.29
C SER A 36 1.70 -6.41 6.81
N LEU A 37 2.72 -5.64 6.40
CA LEU A 37 3.19 -5.65 5.02
C LEU A 37 3.69 -7.04 4.60
N ALA A 38 4.51 -7.70 5.43
CA ALA A 38 5.04 -9.04 5.15
C ALA A 38 3.94 -10.11 4.96
N ASN A 39 2.79 -9.95 5.62
CA ASN A 39 1.65 -10.88 5.58
C ASN A 39 0.64 -10.56 4.47
N SER A 40 0.89 -9.56 3.62
CA SER A 40 -0.02 -9.29 2.49
C SER A 40 0.21 -10.30 1.38
N LEU A 41 -0.87 -10.65 0.68
CA LEU A 41 -0.79 -11.52 -0.49
C LEU A 41 -0.19 -10.76 -1.68
N PHE A 42 -0.57 -9.48 -1.81
CA PHE A 42 -0.11 -8.62 -2.88
C PHE A 42 -0.10 -7.15 -2.48
N HIS A 43 0.73 -6.35 -3.15
CA HIS A 43 0.77 -4.90 -3.01
C HIS A 43 0.88 -4.27 -4.40
N VAL A 44 0.16 -3.17 -4.58
CA VAL A 44 0.37 -2.23 -5.68
C VAL A 44 0.93 -0.95 -5.08
N VAL A 45 1.98 -0.43 -5.70
CA VAL A 45 2.54 0.88 -5.33
C VAL A 45 2.61 1.79 -6.55
N ILE A 46 2.30 3.05 -6.32
CA ILE A 46 2.49 4.13 -7.29
C ILE A 46 3.67 4.95 -6.82
N ARG A 47 4.67 5.08 -7.69
CA ARG A 47 5.84 5.92 -7.44
C ARG A 47 5.95 7.03 -8.48
N ASP A 48 6.15 8.24 -7.99
CA ASP A 48 6.71 9.34 -8.78
C ASP A 48 8.21 9.38 -8.53
N GLN A 49 8.99 9.07 -9.58
CA GLN A 49 10.41 8.76 -9.46
C GLN A 49 10.68 7.70 -8.37
N PHE A 50 11.32 8.09 -7.27
CA PHE A 50 11.63 7.23 -6.14
C PHE A 50 10.64 7.39 -4.98
N LYS A 51 9.73 8.37 -5.03
CA LYS A 51 8.80 8.68 -3.94
C LYS A 51 7.56 7.80 -4.03
N LEU A 52 7.20 7.13 -2.93
CA LEU A 52 5.91 6.46 -2.80
C LEU A 52 4.80 7.52 -2.70
N ILE A 53 3.86 7.50 -3.66
CA ILE A 53 2.75 8.47 -3.74
C ILE A 53 1.39 7.79 -3.68
N GLY A 54 1.32 6.46 -3.77
CA GLY A 54 0.07 5.72 -3.62
C GLY A 54 0.33 4.26 -3.34
N MET A 55 -0.62 3.61 -2.67
CA MET A 55 -0.55 2.21 -2.29
C MET A 55 -1.94 1.57 -2.32
N GLY A 56 -1.95 0.25 -2.55
CA GLY A 56 -3.08 -0.64 -2.30
C GLY A 56 -2.57 -2.03 -1.95
N ARG A 57 -3.29 -2.75 -1.11
CA ARG A 57 -2.89 -4.08 -0.62
C ARG A 57 -4.03 -5.08 -0.76
N VAL A 58 -3.69 -6.34 -0.99
CA VAL A 58 -4.62 -7.46 -0.90
C VAL A 58 -4.19 -8.35 0.27
N ILE A 59 -5.13 -8.62 1.17
CA ILE A 59 -4.98 -9.60 2.25
C ILE A 59 -6.06 -10.67 2.11
N GLY A 60 -5.86 -11.84 2.71
CA GLY A 60 -6.83 -12.92 2.63
C GLY A 60 -6.28 -14.27 3.06
N ASP A 61 -7.10 -15.30 2.88
CA ASP A 61 -6.73 -16.70 3.14
C ASP A 61 -6.02 -17.37 1.96
N GLY A 62 -5.87 -16.67 0.84
CA GLY A 62 -5.30 -17.21 -0.39
C GLY A 62 -6.23 -18.19 -1.12
N SER A 63 -7.51 -18.24 -0.75
CA SER A 63 -8.51 -19.16 -1.31
C SER A 63 -9.86 -18.49 -1.55
N MET A 64 -10.65 -18.23 -0.52
CA MET A 64 -12.06 -17.85 -0.65
C MET A 64 -12.33 -16.39 -0.26
N TYR A 65 -11.52 -15.82 0.64
CA TYR A 65 -11.76 -14.49 1.19
C TYR A 65 -10.59 -13.57 0.94
N PHE A 66 -10.85 -12.50 0.20
CA PHE A 66 -9.88 -11.46 -0.12
C PHE A 66 -10.44 -10.08 0.23
N TYR A 67 -9.59 -9.25 0.84
CA TYR A 67 -9.90 -7.86 1.14
C TYR A 67 -8.87 -6.95 0.50
N VAL A 68 -9.37 -5.91 -0.17
CA VAL A 68 -8.55 -4.79 -0.60
C VAL A 68 -8.41 -3.84 0.58
N GLN A 69 -7.18 -3.54 1.00
CA GLN A 69 -6.86 -2.69 2.14
C GLN A 69 -5.83 -1.62 1.78
N ASP A 70 -5.74 -0.58 2.62
CA ASP A 70 -4.77 0.51 2.49
C ASP A 70 -4.75 1.14 1.09
N VAL A 71 -5.93 1.36 0.50
CA VAL A 71 -6.09 2.06 -0.79
C VAL A 71 -5.96 3.55 -0.54
N VAL A 72 -4.75 4.08 -0.72
CA VAL A 72 -4.41 5.45 -0.31
C VAL A 72 -3.49 6.11 -1.33
N VAL A 73 -3.61 7.43 -1.46
CA VAL A 73 -2.79 8.28 -2.34
C VAL A 73 -2.37 9.51 -1.55
N ASP A 74 -1.15 10.00 -1.78
CA ASP A 74 -0.64 11.24 -1.21
C ASP A 74 -1.58 12.39 -1.63
N PRO A 75 -2.18 13.15 -0.69
CA PRO A 75 -3.22 14.12 -0.99
C PRO A 75 -2.75 15.28 -1.88
N HIS A 76 -1.44 15.48 -2.01
CA HIS A 76 -0.88 16.47 -2.95
C HIS A 76 -0.92 16.00 -4.41
N TYR A 77 -1.31 14.75 -4.67
CA TYR A 77 -1.44 14.18 -6.00
C TYR A 77 -2.93 14.01 -6.33
N HIS A 78 -3.42 14.83 -7.24
CA HIS A 78 -4.78 14.71 -7.76
C HIS A 78 -4.79 13.76 -8.97
N PHE A 79 -5.30 12.55 -8.77
CA PHE A 79 -5.61 11.64 -9.88
C PHE A 79 -7.12 11.53 -10.00
N SER A 80 -7.67 12.04 -11.11
CA SER A 80 -9.12 12.00 -11.40
C SER A 80 -9.62 10.60 -11.78
N LEU A 81 -8.74 9.62 -11.99
CA LEU A 81 -9.10 8.23 -12.30
C LEU A 81 -8.10 7.27 -11.63
N ILE A 82 -8.41 6.80 -10.42
CA ILE A 82 -7.90 5.51 -9.95
C ILE A 82 -9.11 4.61 -9.77
N ALA A 83 -9.41 3.85 -10.82
CA ALA A 83 -10.33 2.72 -10.76
C ALA A 83 -9.47 1.45 -10.72
N PHE A 84 -9.43 0.78 -9.57
CA PHE A 84 -8.87 -0.57 -9.50
C PHE A 84 -9.88 -1.55 -10.12
N VAL A 85 -9.68 -1.91 -11.38
CA VAL A 85 -10.48 -2.95 -12.04
C VAL A 85 -9.77 -4.29 -11.82
N PHE A 86 -10.24 -5.05 -10.84
CA PHE A 86 -9.86 -6.46 -10.71
C PHE A 86 -10.74 -7.26 -11.68
N ARG A 87 -10.17 -7.75 -12.78
CA ARG A 87 -10.82 -8.79 -13.61
C ARG A 87 -10.32 -10.15 -13.15
N SER A 88 -11.28 -11.02 -12.81
CA SER A 88 -11.08 -12.46 -12.55
C SER A 88 -10.67 -13.20 -13.81
#